data_AF-K1WSV2-F1
#
_entry.id   AF-K1WSV2-F1
#
_cell.length_a   1.000
_cell.length_b   1.000
_cell.length_c   1.000
_cell.angle_alpha   90.00
_cell.angle_beta   90.00
_cell.angle_gamma   90.00
#
_symmetry.space_group_name_H-M   'P 1'
#
loop_
_entity.id
_entity.type
_entity.pdbx_description
1 polymer ?
#
loop_
_entity_poly.entity_id
_entity_poly.type
_entity_poly.pdbx_seq_one_letter_code
_entity_poly.pdbx_strand_id
1 'polypeptide(L)'
;MLKDSFFFTPEVDHSMNIINETNREEHSRMRRILSFAFSSSNLLVNEDVLVRRTDDFVKTVGALQSQNRNRGFNIVQQSNDVTFEIMGAESPEHLNMAS
;
A
#
# COMPACT_ATOMS: atom_id res chain seq x y z
N MET A 1 -27.83 2.61 2.92
CA MET A 1 -26.55 3.05 2.33
C MET A 1 -25.53 1.97 2.64
N LEU A 2 -25.41 0.99 1.73
CA LEU A 2 -24.49 -0.14 1.87
C LEU A 2 -23.06 0.41 1.77
N LYS A 3 -22.34 0.43 2.88
CA LYS A 3 -20.87 0.57 2.85
C LYS A 3 -20.33 -0.62 2.07
N ASP A 4 -19.50 -0.37 1.07
CA ASP A 4 -18.90 -1.38 0.20
C ASP A 4 -18.35 -2.57 1.01
N SER A 5 -18.88 -3.76 0.73
CA SER A 5 -18.59 -4.99 1.45
C SER A 5 -17.22 -5.60 1.14
N PHE A 6 -16.33 -4.86 0.45
CA PHE A 6 -15.00 -5.33 0.04
C PHE A 6 -13.86 -4.93 0.99
N PHE A 7 -14.14 -4.10 2.00
CA PHE A 7 -13.15 -3.71 3.03
C PHE A 7 -13.34 -4.39 4.38
N PHE A 8 -14.34 -5.27 4.51
CA PHE A 8 -14.34 -6.23 5.60
C PHE A 8 -13.46 -7.37 5.15
N THR A 9 -12.20 -7.37 5.57
CA THR A 9 -11.48 -8.63 5.69
C THR A 9 -12.30 -9.50 6.64
N PRO A 10 -13.00 -10.56 6.17
CA PRO A 10 -13.47 -11.58 7.10
C PRO A 10 -12.25 -12.06 7.87
N GLU A 11 -12.41 -12.48 9.13
CA GLU A 11 -11.33 -13.05 9.96
C GLU A 11 -10.33 -13.81 9.07
N VAL A 12 -9.21 -13.16 8.75
CA VAL A 12 -8.18 -13.79 7.94
C VAL A 12 -7.49 -14.68 8.96
N ASP A 13 -7.92 -15.93 9.00
CA ASP A 13 -7.20 -17.02 9.64
C ASP A 13 -7.16 -16.95 11.19
N HIS A 14 -8.28 -16.60 11.83
CA HIS A 14 -8.38 -16.44 13.30
C HIS A 14 -7.32 -15.49 13.90
N SER A 15 -6.68 -14.65 13.08
CA SER A 15 -5.65 -13.73 13.51
C SER A 15 -6.30 -12.42 13.96
N MET A 16 -6.02 -12.00 15.20
CA MET A 16 -6.36 -10.65 15.65
C MET A 16 -5.57 -9.66 14.81
N ASN A 17 -6.27 -8.76 14.11
CA ASN A 17 -5.66 -7.68 13.35
C ASN A 17 -6.21 -6.33 13.78
N ILE A 18 -5.43 -5.28 13.61
CA ILE A 18 -5.83 -3.93 14.06
C ILE A 18 -7.10 -3.42 13.39
N ILE A 19 -7.45 -3.94 12.20
CA ILE A 19 -8.60 -3.48 11.41
C ILE A 19 -9.91 -3.97 12.05
N ASN A 20 -9.92 -5.20 12.59
CA ASN A 20 -11.10 -5.82 13.18
C ASN A 20 -11.08 -5.92 14.72
N GLU A 21 -10.02 -5.46 15.39
CA GLU A 21 -9.91 -5.48 16.85
C GLU A 21 -10.97 -4.58 17.51
N THR A 22 -11.81 -5.18 18.36
CA THR A 22 -12.93 -4.50 19.05
C THR A 22 -12.59 -4.13 20.49
N ASN A 23 -11.59 -4.79 21.10
CA ASN A 23 -11.05 -4.41 22.39
C ASN A 23 -10.22 -3.12 22.25
N ARG A 24 -10.68 -2.04 22.90
CA ARG A 24 -10.05 -0.72 22.80
C ARG A 24 -8.61 -0.69 23.33
N GLU A 25 -8.31 -1.42 24.38
CA GLU A 25 -6.98 -1.45 24.99
C GLU A 25 -5.99 -2.15 24.06
N GLU A 26 -6.41 -3.29 23.51
CA GLU A 26 -5.61 -4.06 22.57
C GLU A 26 -5.42 -3.33 21.24
N HIS A 27 -6.48 -2.73 20.70
CA HIS A 27 -6.37 -1.85 19.53
C HIS A 27 -5.39 -0.70 19.81
N SER A 28 -5.43 -0.10 21.01
CA SER A 28 -4.51 1.00 21.37
C SER A 28 -3.05 0.52 21.44
N ARG A 29 -2.83 -0.70 21.96
CA ARG A 29 -1.52 -1.35 22.00
C ARG A 29 -0.99 -1.61 20.59
N MET A 30 -1.78 -2.23 19.72
CA MET A 30 -1.43 -2.49 18.32
C MET A 30 -1.14 -1.19 17.55
N ARG A 31 -2.00 -0.17 17.72
CA ARG A 31 -1.81 1.16 17.11
C ARG A 31 -0.48 1.78 17.51
N ARG A 32 -0.11 1.68 18.79
CA ARG A 32 1.18 2.20 19.27
C ARG A 32 2.35 1.47 18.61
N ILE A 33 2.29 0.15 18.47
CA ILE A 33 3.34 -0.63 17.79
C ILE A 33 3.47 -0.19 16.33
N LEU A 34 2.37 -0.09 15.59
CA LEU A 34 2.38 0.31 14.18
C LEU A 34 2.78 1.77 13.98
N SER A 35 2.50 2.66 14.94
CA SER A 35 2.77 4.10 14.80
C SER A 35 4.24 4.43 14.52
N PHE A 36 5.17 3.56 14.92
CA PHE A 36 6.59 3.74 14.62
C PHE A 36 6.87 3.66 13.11
N ALA A 37 6.29 2.68 12.41
CA ALA A 37 6.45 2.52 10.96
C ALA A 37 5.95 3.75 10.18
N PHE A 38 4.97 4.48 10.73
CA PHE A 38 4.39 5.69 10.14
C PHE A 38 4.91 7.00 10.77
N SER A 39 6.06 6.96 11.45
CA SER A 39 6.71 8.17 11.95
C SER A 39 7.25 9.03 10.80
N SER A 40 7.33 10.36 10.99
CA SER A 40 7.85 11.27 9.94
C SER A 40 9.24 10.89 9.46
N SER A 41 10.11 10.39 10.33
CA SER A 41 11.44 9.91 9.94
C SER A 41 11.38 8.68 9.03
N ASN A 42 10.52 7.70 9.32
CA ASN A 42 10.38 6.51 8.49
C ASN A 42 9.69 6.85 7.16
N LEU A 43 8.68 7.72 7.18
CA LEU A 43 8.04 8.20 5.96
C LEU A 43 9.02 8.92 5.02
N LEU A 44 9.98 9.68 5.56
CA LEU A 44 11.01 10.35 4.77
C LEU A 44 12.04 9.39 4.19
N VAL A 45 12.43 8.34 4.94
CA VAL A 45 13.32 7.28 4.40
C VAL A 45 12.69 6.61 3.18
N ASN A 46 11.36 6.53 3.17
CA ASN A 46 10.57 5.84 2.16
C ASN A 46 10.12 6.76 1.00
N GLU A 47 10.41 8.06 1.06
CA GLU A 47 10.09 9.03 0.02
C GLU A 47 10.67 8.62 -1.34
N ASP A 48 11.90 8.11 -1.35
CA ASP A 48 12.62 7.71 -2.56
C ASP A 48 11.96 6.50 -3.25
N VAL A 49 11.31 5.62 -2.47
CA VAL A 49 10.50 4.51 -3.01
C VAL A 49 9.26 5.07 -3.71
N LEU A 50 8.55 6.00 -3.08
CA LEU A 50 7.36 6.63 -3.66
C LEU A 50 7.68 7.35 -4.97
N VAL A 51 8.77 8.12 -5.01
CA VAL A 51 9.21 8.84 -6.21
C VAL A 51 9.52 7.86 -7.33
N ARG A 52 10.37 6.85 -7.10
CA ARG A 52 10.73 5.86 -8.13
C ARG A 52 9.51 5.12 -8.69
N ARG A 53 8.62 4.65 -7.83
CA ARG A 53 7.42 3.90 -8.27
C ARG A 53 6.44 4.78 -9.02
N THR A 54 6.33 6.06 -8.64
CA THR A 54 5.51 7.04 -9.38
C THR A 54 6.11 7.32 -10.77
N ASP A 55 7.42 7.48 -10.87
CA ASP A 55 8.09 7.67 -12.17
C ASP A 55 7.91 6.47 -13.09
N ASP A 56 8.02 5.25 -12.55
CA ASP A 56 7.83 4.02 -13.31
C ASP A 56 6.37 3.84 -13.76
N PHE A 57 5.41 4.25 -12.93
CA PHE A 57 4.01 4.34 -13.33
C PHE A 57 3.80 5.29 -14.52
N VAL A 58 4.37 6.49 -14.48
CA VAL A 58 4.26 7.47 -15.57
C VAL A 58 4.88 6.91 -16.87
N LYS A 59 6.04 6.27 -16.78
CA LYS A 59 6.67 5.60 -17.94
C LYS A 59 5.77 4.50 -18.51
N THR A 60 5.16 3.69 -17.65
CA THR A 60 4.26 2.60 -18.05
C THR A 60 3.03 3.14 -18.77
N VAL A 61 2.39 4.18 -18.23
CA VAL A 61 1.25 4.84 -18.86
C VAL A 61 1.64 5.46 -20.22
N GLY A 62 2.80 6.12 -20.29
CA GLY A 62 3.32 6.68 -21.54
C GLY A 62 3.58 5.60 -22.60
N ALA A 63 4.14 4.46 -22.20
CA ALA A 63 4.35 3.32 -23.08
C ALA A 63 3.02 2.75 -23.62
N LEU A 64 2.00 2.58 -22.76
CA LEU A 64 0.67 2.12 -23.15
C LEU A 64 0.00 3.04 -24.17
N GLN A 65 0.13 4.37 -23.99
CA GLN A 65 -0.40 5.35 -24.94
C GLN A 65 0.30 5.24 -26.31
N SER A 66 1.62 5.06 -26.33
CA SER A 66 2.40 4.97 -27.57
C SER A 66 2.07 3.71 -28.40
N GLN A 67 1.76 2.60 -27.73
CA GLN A 67 1.43 1.32 -28.37
C GLN A 67 -0.03 1.23 -28.83
N ASN A 68 -0.96 1.92 -28.15
CA ASN A 68 -2.40 1.85 -28.43
C ASN A 68 -3.04 3.25 -28.42
N ARG A 69 -2.69 4.09 -29.40
CA ARG A 69 -3.12 5.51 -29.48
C ARG A 69 -4.63 5.78 -29.33
N ASN A 70 -5.50 4.79 -29.55
CA ASN A 70 -6.96 4.90 -29.44
C ASN A 70 -7.59 4.05 -28.32
N ARG A 71 -6.80 3.34 -27.51
CA ARG A 71 -7.33 2.52 -26.42
C ARG A 71 -7.03 3.22 -25.11
N GLY A 72 -8.07 3.67 -24.41
CA GLY A 72 -7.94 4.12 -23.03
C GLY A 72 -7.36 3.00 -22.16
N PHE A 73 -6.75 3.37 -21.02
CA PHE A 73 -6.23 2.42 -20.05
C PHE A 73 -7.06 2.43 -18.78
N ASN A 74 -7.06 1.33 -18.03
CA ASN A 74 -7.79 1.21 -16.78
C ASN A 74 -6.96 1.81 -15.63
N ILE A 75 -7.22 3.08 -15.29
CA ILE A 75 -6.52 3.78 -14.21
C ILE A 75 -6.68 3.10 -12.84
N VAL A 76 -7.83 2.46 -12.57
CA VAL A 76 -8.07 1.76 -11.29
C VAL A 76 -7.11 0.58 -11.16
N GLN A 77 -6.97 -0.21 -12.23
CA GLN A 77 -6.04 -1.32 -12.24
C GLN A 77 -4.60 -0.85 -12.03
N GLN A 78 -4.16 0.16 -12.79
CA GLN A 78 -2.78 0.64 -12.67
C GLN A 78 -2.49 1.30 -11.31
N SER A 79 -3.47 1.99 -10.73
CA SER A 79 -3.36 2.55 -9.38
C SER A 79 -3.22 1.44 -8.33
N ASN A 80 -3.96 0.34 -8.47
CA ASN A 80 -3.84 -0.80 -7.57
C ASN A 80 -2.46 -1.47 -7.70
N ASP A 81 -2.00 -1.70 -8.93
CA ASP A 81 -0.69 -2.33 -9.20
C ASP A 81 0.45 -1.53 -8.55
N VAL A 82 0.49 -0.21 -8.77
CA VAL A 82 1.48 0.69 -8.16
C VAL A 82 1.37 0.72 -6.63
N THR A 83 0.14 0.70 -6.10
CA THR A 83 -0.08 0.67 -4.65
C THR A 83 0.47 -0.61 -4.03
N PHE A 84 0.27 -1.77 -4.67
CA PHE A 84 0.85 -3.03 -4.22
C PHE A 84 2.38 -3.02 -4.28
N GLU A 85 2.97 -2.46 -5.33
CA GLU A 85 4.43 -2.34 -5.45
C GLU A 85 5.03 -1.44 -4.37
N ILE A 86 4.38 -0.31 -4.07
CA ILE A 86 4.77 0.58 -2.97
C ILE A 86 4.67 -0.17 -1.64
N MET A 87 3.51 -0.74 -1.32
CA MET A 87 3.31 -1.44 -0.05
C MET A 87 4.26 -2.65 0.13
N GLY A 88 4.61 -3.34 -0.96
CA GLY A 88 5.56 -4.45 -0.95
C GLY A 88 7.01 -4.01 -0.71
N ALA A 89 7.43 -2.88 -1.30
CA ALA A 89 8.78 -2.33 -1.10
C ALA A 89 9.01 -1.83 0.33
N GLU A 90 7.95 -1.40 0.99
CA GLU A 90 7.92 -0.92 2.38
C GLU A 90 7.89 -2.07 3.41
N SER A 91 7.78 -3.32 2.94
CA SER A 91 7.75 -4.50 3.81
C SER A 91 9.11 -4.71 4.49
N PRO A 92 9.13 -5.11 5.78
CA PRO A 92 10.37 -5.41 6.52
C PRO A 92 11.33 -6.39 5.82
N GLU A 93 10.81 -7.26 4.95
CA GLU A 93 11.61 -8.23 4.20
C GLU A 93 12.55 -7.58 3.17
N HIS A 94 12.19 -6.40 2.64
CA HIS A 94 13.02 -5.65 1.69
C HIS A 94 13.96 -4.65 2.36
N LEU A 95 13.67 -4.23 3.60
CA LEU A 95 14.51 -3.31 4.36
C LEU A 95 15.81 -3.96 4.90
N ASN A 96 15.82 -5.29 5.10
CA ASN A 96 16.99 -6.03 5.60
C ASN A 96 18.03 -6.42 4.54
N MET A 97 17.79 -6.15 3.26
CA MET A 97 18.76 -6.44 2.18
C MET A 97 19.63 -5.23 1.80
N ALA A 98 19.40 -4.07 2.43
CA ALA A 98 20.10 -2.81 2.15
C ALA A 98 21.08 -2.38 3.27
N SER A 99 21.30 -3.22 4.28
CA SER A 99 22.25 -3.02 5.40
C SER A 99 23.46 -3.94 5.29
#